data_AF-A0A6P7GB24-F1
#
_entry.id   AF-A0A6P7GB24-F1
#
_cell.length_a   1.000
_cell.length_b   1.000
_cell.length_c   1.000
_cell.angle_alpha   90.00
_cell.angle_beta   90.00
_cell.angle_gamma   90.00
#
_symmetry.space_group_name_H-M   'P 1'
#
loop_
_entity.id
_entity.type
_entity.pdbx_description
1 polymer ?
#
loop_
_entity_poly.entity_id
_entity_poly.type
_entity_poly.pdbx_seq_one_letter_code
_entity_poly.pdbx_strand_id
1 'polypeptide(L)'
;MARAVQEFNGTNPLSRPPLPRINSCKKLGALLQIVNTEVLTAIANVMGVKIRTRRGTNNERTGNRIAPWEKRLLGKIELLRKDIGIVTEYIRGVTSRKVIRRAEEIMLSTARHSRYDPENNTAHQCLDTLKQKLSVYSGRLRRYKVSNNRKSDNALFESSEKAFYRKLNSTVERVDKTYPSQEEIHEFWGNQLSTPAALNNNAGWTEDTAQNCQHYSTTLYQPFTTEEVSNIIK
;
A
#
# COMPACT_ATOMS: atom_id res chain seq x y z
N MET A 1 -20.19 52.85 10.29
CA MET A 1 -20.31 52.35 8.90
C MET A 1 -18.91 52.16 8.33
N ALA A 2 -18.65 51.08 7.59
CA ALA A 2 -17.32 50.79 7.07
C ALA A 2 -16.89 51.82 5.99
N ARG A 3 -15.63 52.27 6.04
CA ARG A 3 -15.05 53.33 5.17
C ARG A 3 -15.30 53.11 3.68
N ALA A 4 -15.24 51.86 3.21
CA ALA A 4 -15.51 51.51 1.81
C ALA A 4 -16.94 51.82 1.34
N VAL A 5 -17.93 51.77 2.25
CA VAL A 5 -19.32 52.11 1.93
C VAL A 5 -19.48 53.61 1.73
N GLN A 6 -18.71 54.44 2.44
CA GLN A 6 -18.74 55.90 2.21
C GLN A 6 -18.02 56.29 0.92
N GLU A 7 -16.88 55.67 0.61
CA GLU A 7 -16.03 56.08 -0.53
C GLU A 7 -16.56 55.61 -1.89
N PHE A 8 -17.27 54.48 -1.96
CA PHE A 8 -17.61 53.86 -3.24
C PHE A 8 -19.10 53.73 -3.52
N ASN A 9 -19.97 54.29 -2.67
CA ASN A 9 -21.41 54.28 -2.94
C ASN A 9 -21.73 55.13 -4.19
N GLY A 10 -22.55 54.61 -5.10
CA GLY A 10 -22.93 55.29 -6.35
C GLY A 10 -21.87 55.29 -7.48
N THR A 11 -20.66 54.78 -7.25
CA THR A 11 -19.62 54.70 -8.31
C THR A 11 -19.77 53.47 -9.21
N ASN A 12 -19.31 53.54 -10.46
CA ASN A 12 -19.31 52.41 -11.39
C ASN A 12 -18.52 51.22 -10.79
N PRO A 13 -19.11 50.01 -10.67
CA PRO A 13 -18.44 48.85 -10.08
C PRO A 13 -17.12 48.46 -10.75
N LEU A 14 -16.99 48.71 -12.05
CA LEU A 14 -15.82 48.32 -12.86
C LEU A 14 -14.61 49.24 -12.65
N SER A 15 -14.83 50.46 -12.12
CA SER A 15 -13.75 51.41 -11.84
C SER A 15 -13.24 51.33 -10.39
N ARG A 16 -13.76 50.40 -9.59
CA ARG A 16 -13.34 50.22 -8.19
C ARG A 16 -12.05 49.40 -8.11
N PRO A 17 -11.17 49.68 -7.14
CA PRO A 17 -9.97 48.88 -6.96
C PRO A 17 -10.31 47.40 -6.72
N PRO A 18 -9.55 46.45 -7.29
CA PRO A 18 -9.81 45.03 -7.09
C PRO A 18 -9.69 44.70 -5.61
N LEU A 19 -10.69 43.99 -5.08
CA LEU A 19 -10.68 43.56 -3.69
C LEU A 19 -9.46 42.64 -3.44
N PRO A 20 -8.78 42.77 -2.29
CA PRO A 20 -7.69 41.87 -1.95
C PRO A 20 -8.18 40.42 -1.98
N ARG A 21 -7.35 39.50 -2.49
CA ARG A 21 -7.68 38.08 -2.53
C ARG A 21 -7.90 37.59 -1.10
N ILE A 22 -9.15 37.34 -0.75
CA ILE A 22 -9.51 36.72 0.51
C ILE A 22 -9.09 35.26 0.44
N ASN A 23 -8.03 34.89 1.16
CA ASN A 23 -7.65 33.49 1.31
C ASN A 23 -8.74 32.79 2.13
N SER A 24 -9.69 32.14 1.45
CA SER A 24 -10.78 31.43 2.13
C SER A 24 -10.21 30.29 2.96
N CYS A 25 -10.42 30.31 4.27
CA CYS A 25 -10.19 29.13 5.10
C CYS A 25 -11.14 28.00 4.64
N LYS A 26 -10.75 26.73 4.85
CA LYS A 26 -11.55 25.57 4.39
C LYS A 26 -13.01 25.63 4.86
N LYS A 27 -13.27 26.18 6.07
CA LYS A 27 -14.61 26.40 6.61
C LYS A 27 -15.41 27.43 5.81
N LEU A 28 -14.80 28.55 5.41
CA LEU A 28 -15.44 29.55 4.58
C LEU A 28 -15.74 29.00 3.17
N GLY A 29 -14.84 28.19 2.61
CA GLY A 29 -15.08 27.50 1.35
C GLY A 29 -16.29 26.57 1.40
N ALA A 30 -16.44 25.79 2.47
CA ALA A 30 -17.59 24.93 2.68
C ALA A 30 -18.90 25.72 2.84
N LEU A 31 -18.88 26.81 3.62
CA LEU A 31 -20.04 27.70 3.79
C LEU A 31 -20.46 28.36 2.47
N LEU A 32 -19.50 28.86 1.68
CA LEU A 32 -19.77 29.43 0.36
C LEU A 32 -20.36 28.38 -0.59
N GLN A 33 -19.91 27.13 -0.49
CA GLN A 33 -20.45 26.04 -1.29
C GLN A 33 -21.91 25.78 -0.92
N ILE A 34 -22.25 25.68 0.37
CA ILE A 34 -23.63 25.51 0.86
C ILE A 34 -24.53 26.66 0.39
N VAL A 35 -24.09 27.90 0.55
CA VAL A 35 -24.86 29.08 0.11
C VAL A 35 -25.10 29.04 -1.40
N ASN A 36 -24.09 28.68 -2.18
CA ASN A 36 -24.20 28.64 -3.64
C ASN A 36 -25.05 27.46 -4.14
N THR A 37 -25.01 26.30 -3.47
CA THR A 37 -25.70 25.09 -3.92
C THR A 37 -27.10 24.94 -3.38
N GLU A 38 -27.39 25.43 -2.16
CA GLU A 38 -28.68 25.24 -1.51
C GLU A 38 -29.49 26.53 -1.45
N VAL A 39 -28.88 27.63 -0.98
CA VAL A 39 -29.61 28.89 -0.78
C VAL A 39 -29.91 29.59 -2.11
N LEU A 40 -28.90 29.77 -2.96
CA LEU A 40 -29.08 30.43 -4.25
C LEU A 40 -29.94 29.61 -5.22
N THR A 41 -29.87 28.29 -5.18
CA THR A 41 -30.71 27.42 -6.01
C THR A 41 -32.17 27.46 -5.55
N ALA A 42 -32.43 27.47 -4.24
CA ALA A 42 -33.78 27.61 -3.70
C ALA A 42 -34.41 28.95 -4.09
N ILE A 43 -33.67 30.06 -3.95
CA ILE A 43 -34.15 31.40 -4.36
C ILE A 43 -34.44 31.44 -5.86
N ALA A 44 -33.56 30.88 -6.70
CA ALA A 44 -33.75 30.87 -8.14
C ALA A 44 -34.95 30.02 -8.59
N ASN A 45 -35.22 28.91 -7.89
CA ASN A 45 -36.41 28.09 -8.11
C ASN A 45 -37.70 28.86 -7.79
N VAL A 46 -37.72 29.61 -6.67
CA VAL A 46 -38.87 30.48 -6.32
C VAL A 46 -39.06 31.58 -7.36
N MET A 47 -37.98 32.12 -7.92
CA MET A 47 -38.05 33.15 -8.98
C MET A 47 -38.21 32.58 -10.40
N GLY A 48 -38.38 31.26 -10.58
CA GLY A 48 -38.58 30.63 -11.87
C GLY A 48 -37.36 30.66 -12.81
N VAL A 49 -36.18 31.03 -12.31
CA VAL A 49 -34.95 31.12 -13.10
C VAL A 49 -34.22 29.78 -13.07
N LYS A 50 -34.15 29.10 -14.22
CA LYS A 50 -33.49 27.79 -14.34
C LYS A 50 -31.97 27.94 -14.31
N ILE A 51 -31.38 27.90 -13.11
CA ILE A 51 -29.92 27.86 -12.96
C ILE A 51 -29.42 26.48 -13.41
N ARG A 52 -28.78 26.43 -14.58
CA ARG A 52 -27.95 25.28 -14.96
C ARG A 52 -26.67 25.34 -14.12
N THR A 53 -26.69 24.72 -12.94
CA THR A 53 -25.42 24.41 -12.28
C THR A 53 -24.68 23.46 -13.21
N ARG A 54 -23.59 23.92 -13.83
CA ARG A 54 -22.56 22.99 -14.27
C ARG A 54 -22.16 22.28 -12.99
N ARG A 55 -22.67 21.07 -12.73
CA ARG A 55 -21.99 20.15 -11.82
C ARG A 55 -20.58 20.14 -12.38
N GLY A 56 -19.66 20.82 -11.69
CA GLY A 56 -18.26 20.62 -11.94
C GLY A 56 -18.12 19.12 -11.98
N THR A 57 -17.65 18.59 -13.09
CA THR A 57 -17.18 17.22 -13.14
C THR A 57 -16.15 17.19 -12.02
N ASN A 58 -16.57 16.74 -10.83
CA ASN A 58 -15.65 16.29 -9.83
C ASN A 58 -14.91 15.22 -10.61
N ASN A 59 -13.73 15.57 -11.10
CA ASN A 59 -12.72 14.61 -11.45
C ASN A 59 -12.43 13.92 -10.12
N GLU A 60 -13.34 13.03 -9.71
CA GLU A 60 -13.04 11.94 -8.84
C GLU A 60 -11.79 11.36 -9.46
N ARG A 61 -10.69 11.50 -8.74
CA ARG A 61 -9.40 10.99 -9.14
C ARG A 61 -9.50 9.48 -8.98
N THR A 62 -10.33 8.84 -9.81
CA THR A 62 -10.60 7.41 -9.88
C THR A 62 -9.51 6.72 -10.68
N GLY A 63 -8.28 7.20 -10.53
CA GLY A 63 -7.08 6.48 -10.95
C GLY A 63 -6.54 5.76 -9.74
N ASN A 64 -6.13 4.50 -9.91
CA ASN A 64 -5.37 3.74 -8.91
C ASN A 64 -4.18 4.57 -8.44
N ARG A 65 -4.36 5.31 -7.34
CA ARG A 65 -3.34 6.23 -6.85
C ARG A 65 -2.30 5.40 -6.15
N ILE A 66 -1.18 5.21 -6.83
CA ILE A 66 0.01 4.55 -6.27
C ILE A 66 0.34 5.24 -4.94
N ALA A 67 0.42 4.45 -3.88
CA ALA A 67 0.70 4.97 -2.56
C ALA A 67 2.09 5.64 -2.54
N PRO A 68 2.30 6.71 -1.74
CA PRO A 68 3.59 7.40 -1.71
C PRO A 68 4.78 6.47 -1.39
N TRP A 69 4.57 5.48 -0.52
CA TRP A 69 5.59 4.48 -0.20
C TRP A 69 5.96 3.60 -1.40
N GLU A 70 4.98 3.25 -2.23
CA GLU A 70 5.16 2.42 -3.42
C GLU A 70 5.94 3.19 -4.48
N LYS A 71 5.59 4.45 -4.72
CA LYS A 71 6.33 5.34 -5.63
C LYS A 71 7.78 5.49 -5.22
N ARG A 72 8.05 5.67 -3.91
CA ARG A 72 9.44 5.75 -3.39
C ARG A 72 10.24 4.47 -3.64
N LEU A 73 9.64 3.30 -3.42
CA LEU A 73 10.33 2.02 -3.65
C LEU A 73 10.58 1.76 -5.13
N LEU A 74 9.59 2.05 -5.99
CA LEU A 74 9.73 1.94 -7.44
C LEU A 74 10.85 2.84 -7.96
N GLY A 75 10.92 4.10 -7.51
CA GLY A 75 12.00 5.01 -7.88
C GLY A 75 13.38 4.49 -7.48
N LYS A 76 13.52 3.89 -6.29
CA LYS A 76 14.80 3.25 -5.87
C LYS A 76 15.17 2.06 -6.75
N ILE A 77 14.20 1.21 -7.08
CA ILE A 77 14.40 0.05 -7.97
C ILE A 77 14.86 0.50 -9.36
N GLU A 78 14.24 1.55 -9.89
CA GLU A 78 14.54 2.09 -11.21
C GLU A 78 15.94 2.71 -11.26
N LEU A 79 16.33 3.47 -10.23
CA LEU A 79 17.69 3.98 -10.08
C LEU A 79 18.72 2.85 -10.03
N LEU A 80 18.48 1.81 -9.23
CA LEU A 80 19.36 0.65 -9.14
C LEU A 80 19.51 -0.08 -10.48
N ARG A 81 18.42 -0.25 -11.24
CA ARG A 81 18.46 -0.84 -12.59
C ARG A 81 19.31 -0.01 -13.55
N LYS A 82 19.18 1.32 -13.49
CA LYS A 82 19.99 2.23 -14.30
C LYS A 82 21.47 2.14 -13.94
N ASP A 83 21.80 2.18 -12.65
CA ASP A 83 23.17 2.09 -12.16
C ASP A 83 23.80 0.72 -12.52
N ILE A 84 23.04 -0.37 -12.40
CA ILE A 84 23.45 -1.71 -12.89
C ILE A 84 23.77 -1.67 -14.38
N GLY A 85 22.92 -1.05 -15.20
CA GLY A 85 23.16 -0.91 -16.64
C GLY A 85 24.49 -0.21 -16.94
N ILE A 86 24.75 0.92 -16.29
CA ILE A 86 25.96 1.72 -16.47
C ILE A 86 27.22 0.93 -16.07
N VAL A 87 27.22 0.29 -14.90
CA VAL A 87 28.37 -0.51 -14.43
C VAL A 87 28.59 -1.73 -15.33
N THR A 88 27.51 -2.32 -15.86
CA THR A 88 27.61 -3.43 -16.82
C THR A 88 28.24 -2.98 -18.14
N GLU A 89 27.88 -1.80 -18.66
CA GLU A 89 28.51 -1.21 -19.85
C GLU A 89 29.99 -0.89 -19.62
N TYR A 90 30.33 -0.38 -18.44
CA TYR A 90 31.71 -0.14 -18.04
C TYR A 90 32.53 -1.44 -18.02
N ILE A 91 32.01 -2.51 -17.40
CA ILE A 91 32.66 -3.84 -17.38
C ILE A 91 32.84 -4.41 -18.79
N ARG A 92 31.90 -4.14 -19.71
CA ARG A 92 32.02 -4.54 -21.12
C ARG A 92 33.10 -3.76 -21.90
N GLY A 93 33.71 -2.73 -21.31
CA GLY A 93 34.77 -1.96 -21.94
C GLY A 93 34.30 -0.77 -22.78
N VAL A 94 33.09 -0.25 -22.53
CA VAL A 94 32.60 0.95 -23.24
C VAL A 94 33.43 2.17 -22.85
N THR A 95 34.10 2.79 -23.84
CA THR A 95 35.05 3.90 -23.64
C THR A 95 34.41 5.29 -23.61
N SER A 96 33.08 5.38 -23.53
CA SER A 96 32.37 6.65 -23.46
C SER A 96 32.71 7.37 -22.15
N ARG A 97 33.22 8.61 -22.23
CA ARG A 97 33.53 9.45 -21.06
C ARG A 97 32.36 9.59 -20.09
N LYS A 98 31.12 9.62 -20.60
CA LYS A 98 29.92 9.71 -19.76
C LYS A 98 29.69 8.43 -18.94
N VAL A 99 29.93 7.27 -19.54
CA VAL A 99 29.77 5.95 -18.89
C VAL A 99 30.86 5.76 -17.84
N ILE A 100 32.12 6.04 -18.19
CA ILE A 100 33.27 5.91 -17.27
C ILE A 100 33.05 6.78 -16.03
N ARG A 101 32.85 8.10 -16.21
CA ARG A 101 32.65 9.03 -15.09
C ARG A 101 31.49 8.59 -14.20
N ARG A 102 30.39 8.16 -14.80
CA ARG A 102 29.21 7.77 -14.04
C ARG A 102 29.42 6.43 -13.31
N ALA A 103 30.14 5.49 -13.91
CA ALA A 103 30.50 4.23 -13.27
C ALA A 103 31.44 4.46 -12.08
N GLU A 104 32.44 5.34 -12.21
CA GLU A 104 33.33 5.74 -11.12
C GLU A 104 32.57 6.38 -9.96
N GLU A 105 31.65 7.32 -10.24
CA GLU A 105 30.76 7.91 -9.23
C GLU A 105 29.94 6.84 -8.49
N ILE A 106 29.39 5.85 -9.23
CA ILE A 106 28.61 4.76 -8.66
C ILE A 106 29.50 3.87 -7.78
N MET A 107 30.70 3.52 -8.24
CA MET A 107 31.67 2.72 -7.52
C MET A 107 32.09 3.38 -6.21
N LEU A 108 32.39 4.69 -6.23
CA LEU A 108 32.69 5.47 -5.03
C LEU A 108 31.52 5.47 -4.04
N SER A 109 30.29 5.71 -4.54
CA SER A 109 29.10 5.72 -3.68
C SER A 109 28.76 4.35 -3.07
N THR A 110 29.21 3.27 -3.71
CA THR A 110 28.93 1.88 -3.32
C THR A 110 30.16 1.20 -2.71
N ALA A 111 31.26 1.93 -2.53
CA ALA A 111 32.52 1.41 -1.99
C ALA A 111 32.30 0.74 -0.63
N ARG A 112 31.60 1.40 0.29
CA ARG A 112 31.21 0.84 1.59
C ARG A 112 29.71 0.54 1.63
N HIS A 113 29.35 -0.74 1.60
CA HIS A 113 27.95 -1.16 1.55
C HIS A 113 27.39 -1.74 2.86
N SER A 114 28.27 -2.12 3.80
CA SER A 114 27.94 -2.52 5.17
C SER A 114 29.01 -2.00 6.15
N ARG A 115 28.67 -1.92 7.44
CA ARG A 115 29.60 -1.49 8.50
C ARG A 115 30.80 -2.45 8.62
N TYR A 116 30.53 -3.74 8.42
CA TYR A 116 31.44 -4.86 8.69
C TYR A 116 32.00 -5.53 7.43
N ASP A 117 31.50 -5.20 6.23
CA ASP A 117 32.08 -5.72 4.99
C ASP A 117 33.32 -4.94 4.58
N PRO A 118 34.27 -5.61 3.87
CA PRO A 118 35.34 -4.92 3.17
C PRO A 118 34.78 -4.03 2.06
N GLU A 119 35.60 -3.05 1.65
CA GLU A 119 35.24 -2.14 0.58
C GLU A 119 35.18 -2.85 -0.78
N ASN A 120 34.24 -2.40 -1.62
CA ASN A 120 34.12 -2.84 -3.01
C ASN A 120 35.22 -2.20 -3.85
N ASN A 121 36.31 -2.94 -4.06
CA ASN A 121 37.48 -2.48 -4.80
C ASN A 121 37.34 -2.69 -6.32
N THR A 122 36.48 -3.62 -6.74
CA THR A 122 36.32 -4.00 -8.16
C THR A 122 34.93 -3.62 -8.69
N ALA A 123 34.85 -3.25 -9.97
CA ALA A 123 33.58 -2.98 -10.65
C ALA A 123 32.58 -4.17 -10.56
N HIS A 124 33.08 -5.42 -10.61
CA HIS A 124 32.28 -6.63 -10.40
C HIS A 124 31.65 -6.70 -9.00
N GLN A 125 32.42 -6.41 -7.95
CA GLN A 125 31.91 -6.39 -6.57
C GLN A 125 30.86 -5.28 -6.37
N CYS A 126 31.09 -4.12 -6.98
CA CYS A 126 30.10 -3.04 -7.03
C CYS A 126 28.80 -3.50 -7.71
N LEU A 127 28.90 -4.15 -8.88
CA LEU A 127 27.76 -4.69 -9.62
C LEU A 127 26.95 -5.68 -8.78
N ASP A 128 27.63 -6.59 -8.08
CA ASP A 128 26.97 -7.59 -7.23
C ASP A 128 26.26 -6.94 -6.05
N THR A 129 26.88 -5.95 -5.41
CA THR A 129 26.23 -5.15 -4.35
C THR A 129 24.98 -4.45 -4.88
N LEU A 130 25.02 -3.88 -6.09
CA LEU A 130 23.84 -3.24 -6.70
C LEU A 130 22.72 -4.26 -6.98
N LYS A 131 23.05 -5.46 -7.46
CA LYS A 131 22.09 -6.56 -7.66
C LYS A 131 21.47 -7.03 -6.34
N GLN A 132 22.28 -7.16 -5.28
CA GLN A 132 21.79 -7.48 -3.94
C GLN A 132 20.82 -6.42 -3.43
N LYS A 133 21.19 -5.13 -3.53
CA LYS A 133 20.31 -4.00 -3.18
C LYS A 133 19.01 -4.06 -3.99
N LEU A 134 19.07 -4.32 -5.29
CA LEU A 134 17.89 -4.47 -6.16
C LEU A 134 16.97 -5.59 -5.68
N SER A 135 17.54 -6.76 -5.34
CA SER A 135 16.80 -7.90 -4.78
C SER A 135 16.11 -7.56 -3.46
N VAL A 136 16.81 -6.85 -2.57
CA VAL A 136 16.24 -6.40 -1.28
C VAL A 136 15.06 -5.45 -1.50
N TYR A 137 15.19 -4.45 -2.37
CA TYR A 137 14.12 -3.48 -2.63
C TYR A 137 12.94 -4.08 -3.37
N SER A 138 13.16 -4.97 -4.34
CA SER A 138 12.09 -5.69 -5.04
C SER A 138 11.35 -6.63 -4.09
N GLY A 139 12.07 -7.37 -3.25
CA GLY A 139 11.48 -8.21 -2.20
C GLY A 139 10.68 -7.40 -1.18
N ARG A 140 11.19 -6.23 -0.77
CA ARG A 140 10.47 -5.30 0.12
C ARG A 140 9.19 -4.79 -0.53
N LEU A 141 9.23 -4.39 -1.81
CA LEU A 141 8.05 -3.97 -2.56
C LEU A 141 6.97 -5.06 -2.58
N ARG A 142 7.35 -6.31 -2.86
CA ARG A 142 6.43 -7.46 -2.85
C ARG A 142 5.77 -7.63 -1.47
N ARG A 143 6.56 -7.66 -0.40
CA ARG A 143 6.03 -7.81 0.98
C ARG A 143 5.08 -6.67 1.35
N TYR A 144 5.41 -5.44 0.99
CA TYR A 144 4.57 -4.29 1.30
C TYR A 144 3.26 -4.30 0.52
N LYS A 145 3.26 -4.73 -0.74
CA LYS A 145 2.04 -4.93 -1.51
C LYS A 145 1.13 -5.97 -0.86
N VAL A 146 1.68 -7.13 -0.47
CA VAL A 146 0.91 -8.17 0.23
C VAL A 146 0.32 -7.64 1.54
N SER A 147 1.12 -6.97 2.37
CA SER A 147 0.64 -6.39 3.63
C SER A 147 -0.43 -5.32 3.40
N ASN A 148 -0.25 -4.45 2.41
CA ASN A 148 -1.22 -3.42 2.07
C ASN A 148 -2.54 -4.01 1.55
N ASN A 149 -2.46 -5.05 0.72
CA ASN A 149 -3.64 -5.76 0.24
C ASN A 149 -4.41 -6.40 1.41
N ARG A 150 -3.72 -7.11 2.31
CA ARG A 150 -4.34 -7.66 3.53
C ARG A 150 -5.05 -6.59 4.36
N LYS A 151 -4.42 -5.43 4.56
CA LYS A 151 -5.06 -4.30 5.26
C LYS A 151 -6.29 -3.78 4.54
N SER A 152 -6.22 -3.66 3.21
CA SER A 152 -7.37 -3.22 2.42
C SER A 152 -8.51 -4.25 2.41
N ASP A 153 -8.17 -5.53 2.43
CA ASP A 153 -9.12 -6.64 2.46
C ASP A 153 -9.80 -6.72 3.83
N ASN A 154 -9.05 -6.61 4.93
CA ASN A 154 -9.61 -6.56 6.28
C ASN A 154 -10.51 -5.33 6.46
N ALA A 155 -10.08 -4.14 6.00
CA ALA A 155 -10.91 -2.94 6.07
C ALA A 155 -12.19 -3.06 5.22
N LEU A 156 -12.10 -3.73 4.06
CA LEU A 156 -13.28 -4.01 3.22
C LEU A 156 -14.22 -5.01 3.90
N PHE A 157 -13.68 -6.03 4.57
CA PHE A 157 -14.47 -7.01 5.32
C PHE A 157 -15.21 -6.36 6.50
N GLU A 158 -14.51 -5.56 7.30
CA GLU A 158 -15.07 -4.84 8.45
C GLU A 158 -16.16 -3.84 8.02
N SER A 159 -15.96 -3.13 6.90
CA SER A 159 -16.93 -2.14 6.40
C SER A 159 -18.08 -2.75 5.61
N SER A 160 -17.81 -3.81 4.83
CA SER A 160 -18.79 -4.50 3.99
C SER A 160 -18.34 -5.91 3.62
N GLU A 161 -18.69 -6.87 4.47
CA GLU A 161 -18.45 -8.30 4.25
C GLU A 161 -19.00 -8.78 2.89
N LYS A 162 -20.20 -8.31 2.48
CA LYS A 162 -20.78 -8.60 1.16
C LYS A 162 -19.90 -8.11 0.00
N ALA A 163 -19.32 -6.92 0.11
CA ALA A 163 -18.43 -6.38 -0.91
C ALA A 163 -17.09 -7.16 -0.97
N PHE A 164 -16.59 -7.58 0.20
CA PHE A 164 -15.42 -8.45 0.29
C PHE A 164 -15.64 -9.80 -0.41
N TYR A 165 -16.70 -10.54 -0.09
CA TYR A 165 -16.98 -11.82 -0.78
C TYR A 165 -17.30 -11.63 -2.26
N ARG A 166 -17.95 -10.52 -2.64
CA ARG A 166 -18.12 -10.18 -4.07
C ARG A 166 -16.78 -9.99 -4.76
N LYS A 167 -15.81 -9.33 -4.11
CA LYS A 167 -14.45 -9.15 -4.65
C LYS A 167 -13.76 -10.51 -4.83
N LEU A 168 -13.84 -11.41 -3.85
CA LEU A 168 -13.31 -12.76 -3.97
C LEU A 168 -13.95 -13.52 -5.14
N ASN A 169 -15.29 -13.51 -5.21
CA ASN A 169 -16.05 -14.22 -6.24
C ASN A 169 -15.95 -13.58 -7.63
N SER A 170 -15.66 -12.28 -7.74
CA SER A 170 -15.44 -11.61 -9.03
C SER A 170 -14.05 -11.88 -9.62
N THR A 171 -13.12 -12.36 -8.80
CA THR A 171 -11.76 -12.70 -9.24
C THR A 171 -11.70 -14.14 -9.79
N VAL A 172 -12.62 -15.00 -9.35
CA VAL A 172 -12.85 -16.32 -9.93
C VAL A 172 -13.75 -16.13 -11.15
N GLU A 173 -13.36 -16.68 -12.31
CA GLU A 173 -14.26 -16.77 -13.47
C GLU A 173 -15.63 -17.28 -13.00
N ARG A 174 -16.73 -16.71 -13.53
CA ARG A 174 -18.10 -17.03 -13.11
C ARG A 174 -18.29 -18.54 -13.01
N VAL A 175 -18.15 -19.09 -11.80
CA VAL A 175 -18.56 -20.45 -11.51
C VAL A 175 -20.07 -20.43 -11.59
N ASP A 176 -20.62 -21.21 -12.51
CA ASP A 176 -22.07 -21.39 -12.59
C ASP A 176 -22.57 -21.73 -11.19
N LYS A 177 -23.49 -20.89 -10.69
CA LYS A 177 -24.12 -21.09 -9.38
C LYS A 177 -25.15 -22.21 -9.47
N THR A 178 -24.71 -23.41 -9.79
CA THR A 178 -25.47 -24.62 -9.48
C THR A 178 -25.28 -24.88 -7.99
N TYR A 179 -26.28 -24.50 -7.20
CA TYR A 179 -26.32 -24.85 -5.79
C TYR A 179 -26.68 -26.33 -5.67
N PRO A 180 -25.96 -27.11 -4.85
CA PRO A 180 -26.33 -28.50 -4.62
C PRO A 180 -27.73 -28.61 -4.01
N SER A 181 -28.46 -29.65 -4.37
CA SER A 181 -29.78 -29.92 -3.77
C SER A 181 -29.64 -30.27 -2.28
N GLN A 182 -30.72 -30.15 -1.52
CA GLN A 182 -30.71 -30.52 -0.10
C GLN A 182 -30.29 -31.98 0.12
N GLU A 183 -30.66 -32.86 -0.82
CA GLU A 183 -30.33 -34.28 -0.81
C GLU A 183 -28.82 -34.49 -1.02
N GLU A 184 -28.23 -33.79 -1.99
CA GLU A 184 -26.78 -33.85 -2.27
C GLU A 184 -25.94 -33.35 -1.08
N ILE A 185 -26.40 -32.31 -0.39
CA ILE A 185 -25.73 -31.79 0.82
C ILE A 185 -25.79 -32.82 1.94
N HIS A 186 -26.97 -33.43 2.14
CA HIS A 186 -27.18 -34.40 3.21
C HIS A 186 -26.43 -35.72 2.95
N GLU A 187 -26.35 -36.14 1.69
CA GLU A 187 -25.57 -37.30 1.27
C GLU A 187 -24.06 -37.04 1.39
N PHE A 188 -23.58 -35.85 0.98
CA PHE A 188 -22.17 -35.49 1.11
C PHE A 188 -21.70 -35.49 2.57
N TRP A 189 -22.39 -34.74 3.44
CA TRP A 189 -22.02 -34.66 4.86
C TRP A 189 -22.33 -35.96 5.60
N GLY A 190 -23.43 -36.62 5.24
CA GLY A 190 -23.78 -37.95 5.73
C GLY A 190 -22.65 -38.93 5.47
N ASN A 191 -22.18 -39.03 4.22
CA ASN A 191 -21.06 -39.90 3.87
C ASN A 191 -19.78 -39.51 4.60
N GLN A 192 -19.40 -38.23 4.58
CA GLN A 192 -18.13 -37.77 5.18
C GLN A 192 -18.06 -38.00 6.69
N LEU A 193 -19.18 -37.88 7.40
CA LEU A 193 -19.28 -38.05 8.85
C LEU A 193 -19.62 -39.49 9.27
N SER A 194 -20.30 -40.26 8.40
CA SER A 194 -20.72 -41.64 8.69
C SER A 194 -19.70 -42.67 8.29
N THR A 195 -18.75 -42.36 7.40
CA THR A 195 -17.59 -43.24 7.20
C THR A 195 -16.61 -43.03 8.35
N PRO A 196 -16.40 -44.03 9.24
CA PRO A 196 -15.24 -44.03 10.12
C PRO A 196 -13.99 -44.15 9.25
N ALA A 197 -13.42 -43.01 8.87
CA ALA A 197 -12.14 -42.99 8.19
C ALA A 197 -11.07 -43.45 9.19
N ALA A 198 -10.32 -44.50 8.86
CA ALA A 198 -9.16 -44.88 9.63
C ALA A 198 -8.21 -43.68 9.73
N LEU A 199 -7.72 -43.37 10.93
CA LEU A 199 -6.74 -42.32 11.14
C LEU A 199 -5.55 -42.59 10.20
N ASN A 200 -5.19 -41.61 9.38
CA ASN A 200 -4.03 -41.72 8.51
C ASN A 200 -2.75 -41.65 9.36
N ASN A 201 -2.30 -42.81 9.85
CA ASN A 201 -1.09 -42.94 10.64
C ASN A 201 0.21 -42.70 9.83
N ASN A 202 0.11 -42.60 8.50
CA ASN A 202 1.24 -42.40 7.58
C ASN A 202 1.24 -40.99 6.98
N ALA A 203 0.61 -40.01 7.63
CA ALA A 203 0.66 -38.64 7.14
C ALA A 203 2.08 -38.08 7.32
N GLY A 204 2.75 -37.72 6.22
CA GLY A 204 4.16 -37.30 6.24
C GLY A 204 4.48 -36.15 7.20
N TRP A 205 3.51 -35.26 7.47
CA TRP A 205 3.69 -34.18 8.44
C TRP A 205 3.88 -34.69 9.88
N THR A 206 3.32 -35.86 10.23
CA THR A 206 3.46 -36.48 11.56
C THR A 206 4.86 -37.05 11.74
N GLU A 207 5.44 -37.61 10.67
CA GLU A 207 6.81 -38.09 10.64
C GLU A 207 7.82 -36.94 10.63
N ASP A 208 7.56 -35.90 9.84
CA ASP A 208 8.36 -34.65 9.82
C ASP A 208 8.37 -33.99 11.20
N THR A 209 7.22 -33.91 11.89
CA THR A 209 7.15 -33.36 13.24
C THR A 209 7.84 -34.24 14.26
N ALA A 210 7.70 -35.56 14.18
CA ALA A 210 8.43 -36.48 15.05
C ALA A 210 9.95 -36.33 14.87
N GLN A 211 10.44 -36.26 13.64
CA GLN A 211 11.86 -36.08 13.33
C GLN A 211 12.38 -34.72 13.80
N ASN A 212 11.63 -33.63 13.56
CA ASN A 212 11.98 -32.31 14.07
C ASN A 212 12.04 -32.28 15.60
N CYS A 213 11.23 -33.11 16.26
CA CYS A 213 11.20 -33.21 17.72
C CYS A 213 12.26 -34.12 18.33
N GLN A 214 12.97 -34.96 17.54
CA GLN A 214 14.01 -35.87 18.05
C GLN A 214 15.18 -35.16 18.74
N HIS A 215 15.45 -33.90 18.37
CA HIS A 215 16.51 -33.09 18.97
C HIS A 215 16.09 -32.35 20.24
N TYR A 216 14.79 -32.35 20.59
CA TYR A 216 14.34 -31.80 21.86
C TYR A 216 14.53 -32.86 22.95
N SER A 217 15.45 -32.61 23.89
CA SER A 217 15.46 -33.35 25.14
C SER A 217 14.11 -33.15 25.82
N THR A 218 13.43 -34.25 26.18
CA THR A 218 12.23 -34.21 27.01
C THR A 218 12.57 -33.58 28.34
N THR A 219 12.39 -32.26 28.45
CA THR A 219 12.51 -31.54 29.71
C THR A 219 11.32 -31.96 30.56
N LEU A 220 11.60 -32.76 31.59
CA LEU A 220 10.64 -33.01 32.65
C LEU A 220 10.21 -31.65 33.21
N TYR A 221 8.90 -31.41 33.25
CA TYR A 221 8.36 -30.21 33.85
C TYR A 221 8.82 -30.13 35.30
N GLN A 222 9.62 -29.11 35.63
CA GLN A 222 9.96 -28.77 37.01
C GLN A 222 9.22 -27.50 37.40
N PRO A 223 8.33 -27.54 38.40
CA PRO A 223 7.66 -26.34 38.88
C PRO A 223 8.69 -25.41 39.54
N PHE A 224 8.62 -24.12 39.21
CA PHE A 224 9.46 -23.10 39.84
C PHE A 224 9.12 -22.98 41.34
N THR A 225 10.16 -22.93 42.18
CA THR A 225 9.99 -22.69 43.62
C THR A 225 9.94 -21.20 43.92
N THR A 226 9.23 -20.80 44.97
CA THR A 226 9.11 -19.39 45.41
C THR A 226 10.46 -18.79 45.81
N GLU A 227 11.43 -19.63 46.18
CA GLU A 227 12.81 -19.23 46.52
C GLU A 227 13.66 -18.88 45.28
N GLU A 228 13.45 -19.57 44.15
CA GLU A 228 14.11 -19.22 42.89
C GLU A 228 13.62 -17.89 42.35
N VAL A 229 12.31 -17.63 42.45
CA VAL A 229 11.70 -16.36 42.05
C VAL A 229 12.22 -15.20 42.90
N SER A 230 12.38 -15.38 44.21
CA SER A 230 12.89 -14.33 45.10
C SER A 230 14.38 -14.03 44.89
N ASN A 231 15.18 -15.02 44.49
CA ASN A 231 16.60 -14.83 44.18
C ASN A 231 16.86 -14.08 42.86
N ILE A 232 15.93 -14.15 41.89
CA ILE A 232 16.05 -13.47 40.60
C ILE A 232 15.59 -12.00 40.67
N ILE A 233 14.73 -11.64 41.62
CA ILE A 233 14.14 -10.30 41.77
C ILE A 233 15.10 -9.30 42.50
N LYS A 234 16.40 -9.59 42.60
CA LYS A 234 17.38 -8.66 43.19
C LYS A 234 17.75 -7.50 42.26
#